data_AF-A0A5E4AF90-F1
#
_entry.id   AF-A0A5E4AF90-F1
#
_cell.length_a   1.000
_cell.length_b   1.000
_cell.length_c   1.000
_cell.angle_alpha   90.00
_cell.angle_beta   90.00
_cell.angle_gamma   90.00
#
_symmetry.space_group_name_H-M   'P 1'
#
loop_
_entity.id
_entity.type
_entity.pdbx_description
1 polymer ?
#
loop_
_entity_poly.entity_id
_entity_poly.type
_entity_poly.pdbx_seq_one_letter_code
_entity_poly.pdbx_strand_id
1 'polypeptide(L)'
;MAALNLRKMPGKKREKLSVHVVTWNVASAAPPLDLSDLLQLNKQDMNLDIYIIGLQEMNSGIISRLSDTAFEDPWSSFFMDVLSPLNFIKISYVRMQGLLLLVFAKYQHLPYIQILSTKTTPTGFYGYWGNKGGVIICLKLYGYYVSIINCHLPPHVANNDQRLEHFDRILEMQNFEGHKIPNILDHE
;
A
#
# COMPACT_ATOMS: atom_id res chain seq x y z
N MET A 1 -19.83 -39.75 -42.90
CA MET A 1 -18.89 -38.69 -42.50
C MET A 1 -19.63 -37.74 -41.56
N ALA A 2 -19.57 -37.97 -40.25
CA ALA A 2 -20.20 -37.09 -39.26
C ALA A 2 -19.19 -36.00 -38.88
N ALA A 3 -19.53 -34.74 -39.15
CA ALA A 3 -18.72 -33.60 -38.71
C ALA A 3 -18.87 -33.45 -37.18
N LEU A 4 -17.77 -33.67 -36.47
CA LEU A 4 -17.67 -33.35 -35.05
C LEU A 4 -17.83 -31.84 -34.86
N ASN A 5 -18.96 -31.42 -34.30
CA ASN A 5 -19.14 -30.08 -33.76
C ASN A 5 -18.18 -29.89 -32.58
N LEU A 6 -17.04 -29.23 -32.80
CA LEU A 6 -16.22 -28.71 -31.72
C LEU A 6 -17.06 -27.67 -30.95
N ARG A 7 -17.58 -28.07 -29.79
CA ARG A 7 -18.10 -27.14 -28.78
C ARG A 7 -16.98 -26.15 -28.45
N LYS A 8 -17.15 -24.89 -28.83
CA LYS A 8 -16.36 -23.78 -28.27
C LYS A 8 -16.48 -23.89 -26.75
N MET A 9 -15.35 -24.13 -26.07
CA MET A 9 -15.31 -24.08 -24.62
C MET A 9 -15.76 -22.67 -24.19
N PRO A 10 -16.62 -22.54 -23.17
CA PRO A 10 -17.01 -21.23 -22.66
C PRO A 10 -15.74 -20.50 -22.25
N GLY A 11 -15.55 -19.28 -22.79
CA GLY A 11 -14.37 -18.47 -22.50
C GLY A 11 -14.19 -18.33 -20.99
N LYS A 12 -12.98 -18.61 -20.49
CA LYS A 12 -12.62 -18.50 -19.07
C LYS A 12 -13.05 -17.11 -18.58
N LYS A 13 -14.05 -17.06 -17.70
CA LYS A 13 -14.52 -15.81 -17.10
C LYS A 13 -13.32 -15.21 -16.35
N ARG A 14 -12.81 -14.06 -16.78
CA ARG A 14 -11.71 -13.39 -16.08
C ARG A 14 -12.26 -12.93 -14.73
N GLU A 15 -11.78 -13.52 -13.65
CA GLU A 15 -12.04 -13.02 -12.31
C GLU A 15 -11.41 -11.63 -12.19
N LYS A 16 -12.20 -10.67 -11.73
CA LYS A 16 -11.74 -9.30 -11.49
C LYS A 16 -11.48 -9.15 -10.01
N LEU A 17 -10.30 -8.67 -9.66
CA LEU A 17 -9.97 -8.25 -8.31
C LEU A 17 -10.22 -6.75 -8.18
N SER A 18 -10.96 -6.34 -7.16
CA SER A 18 -11.27 -4.94 -6.89
C SER A 18 -10.38 -4.39 -5.77
N VAL A 19 -9.71 -3.27 -6.04
CA VAL A 19 -8.77 -2.64 -5.12
C VAL A 19 -9.17 -1.18 -4.90
N HIS A 20 -9.22 -0.75 -3.64
CA HIS A 20 -9.49 0.64 -3.25
C HIS A 20 -8.22 1.23 -2.67
N VAL A 21 -7.76 2.33 -3.25
CA VAL A 21 -6.51 3.00 -2.86
C VAL A 21 -6.83 4.36 -2.27
N VAL A 22 -6.34 4.59 -1.06
CA VAL A 22 -6.46 5.85 -0.33
C VAL A 22 -5.06 6.44 -0.17
N THR A 23 -4.92 7.74 -0.46
CA THR A 23 -3.77 8.54 -0.06
C THR A 23 -4.27 9.75 0.70
N TRP A 24 -3.72 10.01 1.89
CA TRP A 24 -4.15 11.13 2.72
C TRP A 24 -3.02 11.72 3.57
N ASN A 25 -2.73 13.00 3.34
CA ASN A 25 -1.93 13.79 4.25
C ASN A 25 -2.81 14.22 5.43
N VAL A 26 -2.57 13.64 6.61
CA VAL A 26 -3.40 13.84 7.80
C VAL A 26 -3.00 15.07 8.62
N ALA A 27 -1.95 15.81 8.22
CA ALA A 27 -1.49 17.02 8.90
C ALA A 27 -1.38 16.88 10.43
N SER A 28 -0.84 15.75 10.88
CA SER A 28 -0.69 15.35 12.30
C SER A 28 -1.99 15.22 13.10
N ALA A 29 -3.15 15.23 12.43
CA ALA A 29 -4.43 14.97 13.05
C ALA A 29 -4.56 13.52 13.55
N ALA A 30 -5.37 13.35 14.59
CA ALA A 30 -5.85 12.03 15.01
C ALA A 30 -6.90 11.49 14.02
N PRO A 31 -7.15 10.17 13.98
CA PRO A 31 -8.26 9.61 13.22
C PRO A 31 -9.59 10.29 13.57
N PRO A 32 -10.42 10.66 12.57
CA PRO A 32 -11.76 11.19 12.83
C PRO A 32 -12.70 10.08 13.31
N LEU A 33 -13.92 10.45 13.72
CA LEU A 33 -14.92 9.46 14.15
C LEU A 33 -15.50 8.64 13.00
N ASP A 34 -15.50 9.18 11.78
CA ASP A 34 -16.11 8.54 10.60
C ASP A 34 -15.25 8.73 9.35
N LEU A 35 -15.03 7.63 8.62
CA LEU A 35 -14.36 7.57 7.31
C LEU A 35 -15.20 6.84 6.25
N SER A 36 -16.50 6.68 6.48
CA SER A 36 -17.39 5.91 5.61
C SER A 36 -17.35 6.36 4.16
N ASP A 37 -17.29 7.67 3.90
CA ASP A 37 -17.19 8.18 2.53
C ASP A 37 -15.82 7.93 1.90
N LEU A 38 -14.73 8.14 2.65
CA LEU A 38 -13.35 7.90 2.19
C LEU A 38 -13.12 6.43 1.82
N LEU A 39 -13.69 5.53 2.62
CA LEU A 39 -13.62 4.08 2.45
C LEU A 39 -14.78 3.52 1.60
N GLN A 40 -15.69 4.38 1.14
CA GLN A 40 -16.87 4.00 0.33
C GLN A 40 -17.79 2.95 1.00
N LEU A 41 -17.88 2.96 2.33
CA LEU A 41 -18.69 2.01 3.11
C LEU A 41 -20.19 2.18 2.89
N ASN A 42 -20.61 3.38 2.47
CA ASN A 42 -22.00 3.71 2.19
C ASN A 42 -22.53 3.13 0.86
N LYS A 43 -21.65 2.54 0.03
CA LYS A 43 -22.06 1.96 -1.26
C LYS A 43 -22.47 0.50 -1.08
N GLN A 44 -23.76 0.22 -1.31
CA GLN A 44 -24.23 -1.15 -1.48
C GLN A 44 -23.55 -1.79 -2.71
N ASP A 45 -23.23 -3.09 -2.61
CA ASP A 45 -22.64 -3.92 -3.68
C ASP A 45 -21.17 -3.64 -4.08
N MET A 46 -20.38 -3.00 -3.22
CA MET A 46 -18.93 -2.97 -3.43
C MET A 46 -18.34 -4.36 -3.18
N ASN A 47 -18.19 -5.16 -4.23
CA ASN A 47 -17.37 -6.38 -4.19
C ASN A 47 -15.87 -5.99 -4.18
N LEU A 48 -15.45 -5.34 -3.10
CA LEU A 48 -14.08 -4.91 -2.88
C LEU A 48 -13.27 -6.03 -2.22
N ASP A 49 -12.03 -6.22 -2.66
CA ASP A 49 -11.19 -7.34 -2.23
C ASP A 49 -9.96 -6.89 -1.43
N ILE A 50 -9.42 -5.72 -1.76
CA ILE A 50 -8.20 -5.16 -1.14
C ILE A 50 -8.37 -3.66 -0.86
N TYR A 51 -7.96 -3.23 0.34
CA TYR A 51 -7.70 -1.82 0.64
C TYR A 51 -6.20 -1.55 0.70
N ILE A 52 -5.78 -0.44 0.12
CA ILE A 52 -4.43 0.11 0.23
C ILE A 52 -4.57 1.53 0.79
N ILE A 53 -3.95 1.81 1.93
CA ILE A 53 -4.09 3.09 2.62
C ILE A 53 -2.70 3.67 2.89
N GLY A 54 -2.38 4.77 2.22
CA GLY A 54 -1.17 5.55 2.41
C GLY A 54 -1.45 6.84 3.17
N LEU A 55 -0.82 7.04 4.31
CA LEU A 55 -0.90 8.29 5.08
C LEU A 55 0.42 9.07 5.05
N GLN A 56 0.34 10.39 5.14
CA GLN A 56 1.48 11.29 5.31
C GLN A 56 1.24 12.28 6.45
N GLU A 57 2.32 12.87 6.99
CA GLU A 57 2.31 13.80 8.15
C GLU A 57 1.65 13.23 9.41
N MET A 58 1.73 11.93 9.62
CA MET A 58 1.29 11.36 10.89
C MET A 58 2.10 11.90 12.05
N ASN A 59 1.44 12.08 13.20
CA ASN A 59 2.13 12.47 14.43
C ASN A 59 3.20 11.40 14.78
N SER A 60 4.45 11.85 14.91
CA SER A 60 5.62 11.02 15.20
C SER A 60 6.29 11.40 16.52
N GLY A 61 5.52 11.90 17.49
CA GLY A 61 6.01 12.38 18.78
C GLY A 61 6.94 11.39 19.49
N ILE A 62 7.79 11.91 20.39
CA ILE A 62 8.92 11.18 21.05
C ILE A 62 8.54 9.81 21.63
N ILE A 63 7.30 9.64 22.10
CA ILE A 63 6.79 8.38 22.67
C ILE A 63 6.66 7.28 21.61
N SER A 64 6.34 7.63 20.35
CA SER A 64 6.18 6.65 19.27
C SER A 64 7.51 5.97 18.89
N ARG A 65 8.65 6.66 19.08
CA ARG A 65 9.99 6.10 18.81
C ARG A 65 10.45 5.06 19.83
N LEU A 66 9.87 5.07 21.03
CA LEU A 66 10.14 4.08 22.08
C LEU A 66 9.14 2.91 22.06
N SER A 67 8.02 3.08 21.35
CA SER A 67 6.89 2.12 21.33
C SER A 67 6.79 1.28 20.05
N ASP A 68 7.68 1.45 19.07
CA ASP A 68 7.67 0.71 17.79
C ASP A 68 7.71 -0.83 17.96
N THR A 69 8.01 -1.33 19.17
CA THR A 69 7.96 -2.75 19.53
C THR A 69 6.72 -3.20 20.30
N ALA A 70 5.83 -2.30 20.75
CA ALA A 70 4.75 -2.68 21.67
C ALA A 70 3.36 -2.07 21.41
N PHE A 71 3.23 -0.96 20.66
CA PHE A 71 1.93 -0.35 20.37
C PHE A 71 1.81 -0.02 18.89
N GLU A 72 0.82 -0.60 18.22
CA GLU A 72 0.40 -0.17 16.90
C GLU A 72 -0.05 1.30 16.95
N ASP A 73 0.26 2.07 15.92
CA ASP A 73 -0.10 3.48 15.89
C ASP A 73 -1.64 3.67 15.83
N PRO A 74 -2.18 4.81 16.32
CA PRO A 74 -3.63 5.01 16.41
C PRO A 74 -4.38 4.90 15.08
N TRP A 75 -3.75 5.24 13.95
CA TRP A 75 -4.38 5.10 12.63
C TRP A 75 -4.47 3.65 12.21
N SER A 76 -3.42 2.85 12.46
CA SER A 76 -3.45 1.41 12.23
C SER A 76 -4.59 0.72 12.99
N SER A 77 -4.72 1.02 14.30
CA SER A 77 -5.83 0.50 15.12
C SER A 77 -7.19 0.95 14.60
N PHE A 78 -7.34 2.23 14.29
CA PHE A 78 -8.59 2.79 13.76
C PHE A 78 -9.05 2.08 12.47
N PHE A 79 -8.15 1.89 11.49
CA PHE A 79 -8.53 1.19 10.26
C PHE A 79 -8.85 -0.28 10.49
N MET A 80 -8.18 -0.96 11.43
CA MET A 80 -8.54 -2.34 11.78
C MET A 80 -9.94 -2.42 12.41
N ASP A 81 -10.29 -1.49 13.29
CA ASP A 81 -11.62 -1.44 13.92
C ASP A 81 -12.72 -1.20 12.89
N VAL A 82 -12.46 -0.33 11.90
CA VAL A 82 -13.42 -0.03 10.83
C VAL A 82 -13.55 -1.18 9.81
N LEU A 83 -12.45 -1.83 9.45
CA LEU A 83 -12.41 -2.79 8.34
C LEU A 83 -12.62 -4.26 8.77
N SER A 84 -12.31 -4.61 10.03
CA SER A 84 -12.48 -5.99 10.50
C SER A 84 -13.93 -6.51 10.47
N PRO A 85 -14.98 -5.72 10.76
CA PRO A 85 -16.37 -6.17 10.62
C PRO A 85 -16.76 -6.49 9.17
N LEU A 86 -15.97 -6.01 8.19
CA LEU A 86 -16.16 -6.23 6.76
C LEU A 86 -15.32 -7.43 6.24
N ASN A 87 -14.75 -8.24 7.14
CA ASN A 87 -13.91 -9.40 6.87
C ASN A 87 -12.57 -9.08 6.19
N PHE A 88 -12.08 -7.84 6.34
CA PHE A 88 -10.75 -7.45 5.93
C PHE A 88 -9.75 -7.65 7.07
N ILE A 89 -8.56 -8.13 6.71
CA ILE A 89 -7.45 -8.34 7.65
C ILE A 89 -6.26 -7.53 7.16
N LYS A 90 -5.54 -6.88 8.08
CA LYS A 90 -4.28 -6.18 7.79
C LYS A 90 -3.20 -7.21 7.45
N ILE A 91 -2.81 -7.28 6.18
CA ILE A 91 -1.85 -8.29 5.68
C ILE A 91 -0.41 -7.79 5.70
N SER A 92 -0.21 -6.47 5.66
CA SER A 92 1.12 -5.86 5.74
C SER A 92 0.99 -4.39 6.09
N TYR A 93 2.03 -3.85 6.72
CA TYR A 93 2.20 -2.43 6.94
C TYR A 93 3.68 -2.04 6.91
N VAL A 94 3.94 -0.76 6.64
CA VAL A 94 5.28 -0.18 6.74
C VAL A 94 5.17 1.29 7.13
N ARG A 95 6.03 1.74 8.05
CA ARG A 95 6.03 3.10 8.56
C ARG A 95 7.42 3.70 8.48
N MET A 96 7.49 4.99 8.15
CA MET A 96 8.70 5.80 8.25
C MET A 96 8.34 7.20 8.77
N GLN A 97 8.64 7.46 10.04
CA GLN A 97 8.27 8.69 10.77
C GLN A 97 6.78 9.06 10.60
N GLY A 98 6.49 10.01 9.70
CA GLY A 98 5.15 10.51 9.41
C GLY A 98 4.47 9.85 8.19
N LEU A 99 5.11 8.87 7.55
CA LEU A 99 4.52 8.06 6.47
C LEU A 99 4.09 6.70 7.00
N LEU A 100 2.92 6.23 6.58
CA LEU A 100 2.41 4.87 6.83
C LEU A 100 1.79 4.33 5.55
N LEU A 101 2.01 3.06 5.28
CA LEU A 101 1.29 2.32 4.25
C LEU A 101 0.72 1.05 4.88
N LEU A 102 -0.58 0.84 4.70
CA LEU A 102 -1.33 -0.31 5.17
C LEU A 102 -1.93 -1.04 3.98
N VAL A 103 -1.91 -2.37 4.01
CA VAL A 103 -2.62 -3.20 3.03
C VAL A 103 -3.54 -4.15 3.80
N PHE A 104 -4.82 -4.14 3.43
CA PHE A 104 -5.83 -5.05 3.94
C PHE A 104 -6.39 -5.89 2.80
N ALA A 105 -6.71 -7.15 3.07
CA ALA A 105 -7.37 -8.03 2.10
C ALA A 105 -8.47 -8.85 2.77
N LYS A 106 -9.51 -9.23 2.01
CA LYS A 106 -10.47 -10.23 2.48
C LYS A 106 -9.80 -11.58 2.68
N TYR A 107 -10.27 -12.32 3.69
CA TYR A 107 -9.72 -13.63 4.09
C TYR A 107 -9.56 -14.62 2.92
N GLN A 108 -10.51 -14.63 1.98
CA GLN A 108 -10.49 -15.53 0.82
C GLN A 108 -9.27 -15.36 -0.12
N HIS A 109 -8.59 -14.19 -0.08
CA HIS A 109 -7.44 -13.92 -0.93
C HIS A 109 -6.10 -14.29 -0.27
N LEU A 110 -6.06 -14.52 1.04
CA LEU A 110 -4.81 -14.77 1.77
C LEU A 110 -3.95 -15.90 1.21
N PRO A 111 -4.51 -17.06 0.76
CA PRO A 111 -3.70 -18.12 0.16
C PRO A 111 -2.97 -17.71 -1.13
N TYR A 112 -3.39 -16.61 -1.76
CA TYR A 112 -2.85 -16.11 -3.03
C TYR A 112 -2.04 -14.83 -2.87
N ILE A 113 -1.78 -14.40 -1.63
CA ILE A 113 -0.98 -13.22 -1.31
C ILE A 113 0.28 -13.66 -0.57
N GLN A 114 1.44 -13.24 -1.05
CA GLN A 114 2.72 -13.42 -0.40
C GLN A 114 3.39 -12.06 -0.25
N ILE A 115 3.64 -11.61 0.98
CA ILE A 115 4.45 -10.41 1.22
C ILE A 115 5.92 -10.78 0.98
N LEU A 116 6.56 -10.05 0.06
CA LEU A 116 7.93 -10.32 -0.37
C LEU A 116 8.92 -9.41 0.36
N SER A 117 8.59 -8.13 0.52
CA SER A 117 9.46 -7.16 1.17
C SER A 117 8.69 -5.92 1.59
N THR A 118 9.15 -5.27 2.65
CA THR A 118 8.76 -3.90 3.00
C THR A 118 10.01 -3.05 3.12
N LYS A 119 9.95 -1.81 2.62
CA LYS A 119 11.12 -0.92 2.56
C LYS A 119 10.76 0.52 2.89
N THR A 120 11.77 1.25 3.34
CA THR A 120 11.68 2.70 3.57
C THR A 120 12.83 3.38 2.84
N THR A 121 12.58 4.56 2.27
CA THR A 121 13.58 5.36 1.57
C THR A 121 13.47 6.80 2.07
N PRO A 122 14.25 7.19 3.10
CA PRO A 122 14.27 8.56 3.59
C PRO A 122 14.95 9.48 2.57
N THR A 123 14.39 10.67 2.39
CA THR A 123 14.92 11.71 1.47
C THR A 123 14.91 13.12 2.09
N GLY A 124 14.33 13.29 3.29
CA GLY A 124 14.36 14.57 4.00
C GLY A 124 15.74 14.90 4.58
N PHE A 125 15.92 16.13 5.06
CA PHE A 125 17.15 16.72 5.66
C PHE A 125 18.46 15.96 5.33
N TYR A 126 19.17 16.42 4.29
CA TYR A 126 20.39 15.80 3.74
C TYR A 126 20.23 14.34 3.26
N GLY A 127 19.01 13.87 3.00
CA GLY A 127 18.74 12.53 2.51
C GLY A 127 18.74 11.44 3.58
N TYR A 128 18.76 11.81 4.87
CA TYR A 128 18.79 10.86 6.01
C TYR A 128 17.60 11.01 6.97
N TRP A 129 16.78 12.06 6.83
CA TRP A 129 15.64 12.27 7.72
C TRP A 129 14.33 11.78 7.07
N GLY A 130 13.59 10.92 7.78
CA GLY A 130 12.41 10.22 7.26
C GLY A 130 11.10 11.02 7.22
N ASN A 131 11.12 12.36 7.32
CA ASN A 131 9.90 13.18 7.18
C ASN A 131 9.46 13.35 5.72
N LYS A 132 10.34 13.02 4.77
CA LYS A 132 10.10 12.96 3.32
C LYS A 132 10.70 11.68 2.76
N GLY A 133 10.13 11.16 1.69
CA GLY A 133 10.60 9.93 1.05
C GLY A 133 9.46 8.97 0.71
N GLY A 134 9.76 7.67 0.71
CA GLY A 134 8.81 6.63 0.34
C GLY A 134 8.80 5.46 1.33
N VAL A 135 7.64 4.83 1.48
CA VAL A 135 7.47 3.53 2.12
C VAL A 135 6.83 2.58 1.11
N ILE A 136 7.34 1.35 1.03
CA ILE A 136 6.99 0.39 -0.01
C ILE A 136 6.62 -0.95 0.58
N ILE A 137 5.58 -1.58 0.02
CA ILE A 137 5.25 -2.99 0.21
C ILE A 137 5.30 -3.67 -1.15
N CYS A 138 6.11 -4.72 -1.26
CA CYS A 138 6.16 -5.60 -2.41
C CYS A 138 5.56 -6.95 -2.06
N LEU A 139 4.69 -7.43 -2.93
CA LEU A 139 3.94 -8.66 -2.72
C LEU A 139 3.75 -9.41 -4.03
N LYS A 140 3.49 -10.72 -3.92
CA LYS A 140 2.96 -11.54 -5.00
C LYS A 140 1.47 -11.71 -4.77
N LEU A 141 0.67 -11.39 -5.77
CA LEU A 141 -0.80 -11.45 -5.74
C LEU A 141 -1.26 -12.30 -6.92
N TYR A 142 -1.82 -13.47 -6.65
CA TYR A 142 -2.25 -14.43 -7.70
C TYR A 142 -1.17 -14.73 -8.75
N GLY A 143 0.10 -14.75 -8.32
CA GLY A 143 1.23 -15.00 -9.22
C GLY A 143 1.91 -13.74 -9.77
N TYR A 144 1.25 -12.58 -9.71
CA TYR A 144 1.78 -11.31 -10.21
C TYR A 144 2.58 -10.59 -9.14
N TYR A 145 3.71 -10.00 -9.52
CA TYR A 145 4.49 -9.13 -8.65
C TYR A 145 3.87 -7.73 -8.64
N VAL A 146 3.61 -7.20 -7.44
CA VAL A 146 2.99 -5.88 -7.23
C VAL A 146 3.82 -5.10 -6.21
N SER A 147 4.17 -3.87 -6.56
CA SER A 147 4.84 -2.91 -5.67
C SER A 147 3.89 -1.75 -5.39
N ILE A 148 3.68 -1.48 -4.11
CA ILE A 148 2.79 -0.40 -3.63
C ILE A 148 3.67 0.61 -2.91
N ILE A 149 3.63 1.86 -3.38
CA ILE A 149 4.49 2.93 -2.87
C ILE A 149 3.61 4.07 -2.34
N ASN A 150 3.79 4.42 -1.07
CA ASN A 150 3.31 5.68 -0.51
C ASN A 150 4.50 6.62 -0.34
N CYS A 151 4.41 7.84 -0.87
CA CYS A 151 5.49 8.83 -0.78
C CYS A 151 4.99 10.18 -0.27
N HIS A 152 5.91 10.92 0.34
CA HIS A 152 5.74 12.31 0.74
C HIS A 152 6.94 13.09 0.21
N LEU A 153 6.71 13.81 -0.88
CA LEU A 153 7.73 14.54 -1.62
C LEU A 153 7.81 16.02 -1.20
N PRO A 154 8.88 16.75 -1.56
CA PRO A 154 9.02 18.18 -1.26
C PRO A 154 7.82 19.03 -1.72
N PRO A 155 7.27 19.90 -0.85
CA PRO A 155 6.14 20.76 -1.19
C PRO A 155 6.57 21.96 -2.06
N HIS A 156 5.60 22.74 -2.54
CA HIS A 156 5.76 23.96 -3.33
C HIS A 156 6.28 23.77 -4.77
N VAL A 157 5.80 24.62 -5.69
CA VAL A 157 6.11 24.52 -7.13
C VAL A 157 7.61 24.66 -7.40
N ALA A 158 8.31 25.52 -6.66
CA ALA A 158 9.74 25.78 -6.83
C ALA A 158 10.64 24.55 -6.60
N ASN A 159 10.17 23.55 -5.85
CA ASN A 159 10.94 22.35 -5.53
C ASN A 159 10.70 21.19 -6.52
N ASN A 160 10.42 21.51 -7.80
CA ASN A 160 10.13 20.49 -8.80
C ASN A 160 11.29 19.54 -9.04
N ASP A 161 12.49 20.08 -9.22
CA ASP A 161 13.68 19.28 -9.50
C ASP A 161 14.04 18.40 -8.30
N GLN A 162 13.85 18.92 -7.08
CA GLN A 162 14.01 18.14 -5.85
C GLN A 162 12.98 17.01 -5.74
N ARG A 163 11.73 17.21 -6.20
CA ARG A 163 10.74 16.12 -6.24
C ARG A 163 11.16 15.02 -7.21
N LEU A 164 11.71 15.38 -8.37
CA LEU A 164 12.22 14.41 -9.34
C LEU A 164 13.39 13.61 -8.75
N GLU A 165 14.36 14.29 -8.13
CA GLU A 165 15.48 13.62 -7.43
C GLU A 165 14.99 12.64 -6.35
N HIS A 166 14.01 13.05 -5.54
CA HIS A 166 13.44 12.19 -4.51
C HIS A 166 12.69 11.00 -5.12
N PHE A 167 11.98 11.20 -6.23
CA PHE A 167 11.27 10.16 -6.95
C PHE A 167 12.25 9.12 -7.52
N ASP A 168 13.30 9.58 -8.20
CA ASP A 168 14.34 8.72 -8.78
C ASP A 168 15.04 7.91 -7.67
N ARG A 169 15.41 8.56 -6.56
CA ARG A 169 15.97 7.88 -5.38
C ARG A 169 15.03 6.78 -4.85
N ILE A 170 13.73 7.07 -4.75
CA ILE A 170 12.75 6.07 -4.31
C ILE A 170 12.73 4.90 -5.30
N LEU A 171 12.72 5.14 -6.60
CA LEU A 171 12.73 4.07 -7.61
C LEU A 171 14.00 3.23 -7.58
N GLU A 172 15.18 3.85 -7.52
CA GLU A 172 16.47 3.16 -7.51
C GLU A 172 16.65 2.23 -6.29
N MET A 173 16.06 2.60 -5.15
CA MET A 173 16.11 1.79 -3.93
C MET A 173 15.19 0.57 -3.96
N GLN A 174 14.41 0.37 -5.04
CA GLN A 174 13.54 -0.80 -5.24
C GLN A 174 14.28 -2.06 -5.73
N ASN A 175 15.57 -2.21 -5.40
CA ASN A 175 16.34 -3.44 -5.66
C ASN A 175 16.13 -4.48 -4.55
N PHE A 176 15.34 -5.51 -4.79
CA PHE A 176 15.06 -6.56 -3.81
C PHE A 176 16.17 -7.62 -3.82
N GLU A 177 17.20 -7.44 -2.98
CA GLU A 177 18.24 -8.44 -2.81
C GLU A 177 17.69 -9.73 -2.18
N GLY A 178 18.12 -10.88 -2.69
CA GLY A 178 17.87 -12.20 -2.06
C GLY A 178 16.70 -13.02 -2.62
N HIS A 179 15.84 -12.45 -3.46
CA HIS A 179 14.76 -13.18 -4.14
C HIS A 179 14.79 -12.88 -5.64
N LYS A 180 14.44 -13.86 -6.49
CA LYS A 180 14.22 -13.65 -7.94
C LYS A 180 12.94 -12.81 -8.17
N ILE A 181 12.95 -11.58 -7.67
CA ILE A 181 11.89 -10.59 -7.84
C ILE A 181 12.35 -9.72 -9.00
N PRO A 182 11.55 -9.63 -10.09
CA PRO A 182 11.85 -8.71 -11.18
C PRO A 182 12.00 -7.27 -10.67
N ASN A 183 12.93 -6.50 -11.22
CA ASN A 183 12.97 -5.07 -10.94
C ASN A 183 11.71 -4.42 -11.54
N ILE A 184 11.15 -3.41 -10.88
CA ILE A 184 9.99 -2.67 -11.39
C ILE A 184 10.28 -1.95 -12.72
N LEU A 185 11.57 -1.69 -13.01
CA LEU A 185 12.05 -1.08 -14.25
C LEU A 185 12.41 -2.12 -15.32
N ASP A 186 12.37 -3.42 -15.02
CA ASP A 186 12.62 -4.45 -16.02
C ASP A 186 11.42 -4.52 -16.96
N HIS A 187 11.67 -4.30 -18.25
CA HIS A 187 10.71 -4.52 -19.33
C HIS A 187 11.21 -5.67 -20.21
N GLU A 188 10.51 -6.81 -20.18
CA GLU A 188 10.60 -7.85 -21.22
C GLU A 188 9.57 -7.58 -22.33
#